data_AF-A0A954CT05-F1
#
_entry.id   AF-A0A954CT05-F1
#
_cell.length_a   1.000
_cell.length_b   1.000
_cell.length_c   1.000
_cell.angle_alpha   90.00
_cell.angle_beta   90.00
_cell.angle_gamma   90.00
#
_symmetry.space_group_name_H-M   'P 1'
#
loop_
_entity.id
_entity.type
_entity.pdbx_description
1 polymer ?
#
loop_
_entity_poly.entity_id
_entity_poly.type
_entity_poly.pdbx_seq_one_letter_code
_entity_poly.pdbx_strand_id
1 'polypeptide(L)'
;MSTAVAADLLTEITESKSPDVKRLLDLREQMLAEPGLRDHAEDALGNWTASRERQGVLLYLLGQLDRSLTILETEASAAWSKHFLARANVDCGFYAKGEELFSAELKDNKGLEVIMPLYRAQMMQGKYAEAEKTLKAYKGEHPTIQASFIELKYRNGDLEGAMDEIVALYNEVTTDRQVAFVYAQIAQAAGDDESARRAYEQIAQQPPVAVDVLINLGTLYEDEGHWDLAIK
;
A
#
# COMPACT_ATOMS: atom_id res chain seq x y z
N MET A 1 -21.96 3.72 15.40
CA MET A 1 -20.51 3.51 15.24
C MET A 1 -20.00 4.10 13.92
N SER A 2 -20.74 4.01 12.81
CA SER A 2 -20.31 4.48 11.48
C SER A 2 -20.22 6.01 11.24
N THR A 3 -20.49 6.87 12.22
CA THR A 3 -20.23 8.32 12.09
C THR A 3 -18.96 8.75 12.82
N ALA A 4 -18.48 7.92 13.76
CA ALA A 4 -17.34 8.25 14.60
C ALA A 4 -16.02 8.15 13.83
N VAL A 5 -15.84 7.16 12.95
CA VAL A 5 -14.59 6.98 12.18
C VAL A 5 -14.35 8.11 11.19
N ALA A 6 -15.40 8.52 10.45
CA ALA A 6 -15.30 9.66 9.54
C ALA A 6 -15.08 10.98 10.30
N ALA A 7 -15.75 11.16 11.45
CA ALA A 7 -15.52 12.31 12.31
C ALA A 7 -14.08 12.31 12.88
N ASP A 8 -13.58 11.17 13.36
CA ASP A 8 -12.22 11.03 13.88
C ASP A 8 -11.18 11.31 12.80
N LEU A 9 -11.39 10.82 11.57
CA LEU A 9 -10.54 11.11 10.43
C LEU A 9 -10.51 12.60 10.11
N LEU A 10 -11.68 13.23 10.00
CA LEU A 10 -11.78 14.65 9.71
C LEU A 10 -11.18 15.49 10.84
N THR A 11 -11.44 15.16 12.11
CA THR A 11 -10.85 15.82 13.27
C THR A 11 -9.33 15.67 13.27
N GLU A 12 -8.79 14.47 13.04
CA GLU A 12 -7.34 14.25 12.94
C GLU A 12 -6.74 15.10 11.80
N ILE A 13 -7.35 15.11 10.62
CA ILE A 13 -6.84 15.87 9.46
C ILE A 13 -7.03 17.37 9.61
N THR A 14 -8.05 17.86 10.32
CA THR A 14 -8.38 19.30 10.32
C THR A 14 -7.97 20.02 11.59
N GLU A 15 -8.03 19.35 12.74
CA GLU A 15 -7.83 19.96 14.06
C GLU A 15 -6.45 19.64 14.65
N SER A 16 -5.86 18.49 14.31
CA SER A 16 -4.54 18.12 14.83
C SER A 16 -3.45 19.02 14.25
N LYS A 17 -2.59 19.58 15.11
CA LYS A 17 -1.45 20.41 14.68
C LYS A 17 -0.44 19.61 13.86
N SER A 18 -0.26 18.34 14.19
CA SER A 18 0.63 17.42 13.49
C SER A 18 -0.06 16.06 13.43
N PRO A 19 -0.88 15.83 12.38
CA PRO A 19 -1.61 14.59 12.22
C PRO A 19 -0.67 13.37 12.27
N ASP A 20 -1.10 12.32 12.97
CA ASP A 20 -0.36 11.07 13.03
C ASP A 20 -0.56 10.27 11.74
N VAL A 21 0.53 10.07 10.99
CA VAL A 21 0.51 9.40 9.68
C VAL A 21 -0.05 7.98 9.79
N LYS A 22 0.37 7.22 10.79
CA LYS A 22 -0.08 5.83 10.96
C LYS A 22 -1.58 5.79 11.22
N ARG A 23 -2.07 6.62 12.15
CA ARG A 23 -3.50 6.72 12.45
C ARG A 23 -4.33 7.13 11.23
N LEU A 24 -3.84 8.05 10.40
CA LEU A 24 -4.53 8.44 9.17
C LEU A 24 -4.62 7.27 8.17
N LEU A 25 -3.58 6.45 8.06
CA LEU A 25 -3.58 5.27 7.20
C LEU A 25 -4.53 4.19 7.75
N ASP A 26 -4.53 3.94 9.06
CA ASP A 26 -5.46 3.01 9.71
C ASP A 26 -6.93 3.43 9.53
N LEU A 27 -7.21 4.74 9.67
CA LEU A 27 -8.54 5.30 9.44
C LEU A 27 -8.95 5.24 7.96
N ARG A 28 -7.99 5.39 7.03
CA ARG A 28 -8.25 5.17 5.60
C ARG A 28 -8.69 3.74 5.32
N GLU A 29 -8.05 2.73 5.90
CA GLU A 29 -8.45 1.35 5.70
C GLU A 29 -9.89 1.11 6.17
N GLN A 30 -10.26 1.64 7.34
CA GLN A 30 -11.63 1.57 7.85
C GLN A 30 -12.62 2.32 6.96
N MET A 31 -12.26 3.53 6.51
CA MET A 31 -13.10 4.34 5.62
C MET A 31 -13.35 3.66 4.28
N LEU A 32 -12.34 3.00 3.70
CA LEU A 32 -12.48 2.31 2.42
C LEU A 32 -13.21 0.96 2.55
N ALA A 33 -13.30 0.41 3.76
CA ALA A 33 -14.09 -0.79 4.03
C ALA A 33 -15.60 -0.50 4.17
N GLU A 34 -15.99 0.73 4.53
CA GLU A 34 -17.41 1.11 4.72
C GLU A 34 -17.82 2.24 3.76
N PRO A 35 -18.64 1.96 2.71
CA PRO A 35 -19.01 2.96 1.71
C PRO A 35 -19.59 4.28 2.29
N GLY A 36 -20.42 4.20 3.34
CA GLY A 36 -21.00 5.38 3.96
C GLY A 36 -19.99 6.28 4.69
N LEU A 37 -18.82 5.77 5.09
CA LEU A 37 -17.75 6.59 5.66
C LEU A 37 -17.04 7.42 4.57
N ARG A 38 -16.85 6.82 3.40
CA ARG A 38 -16.26 7.49 2.24
C ARG A 38 -17.12 8.67 1.81
N ASP A 39 -18.44 8.50 1.71
CA ASP A 39 -19.37 9.55 1.29
C ASP A 39 -19.26 10.79 2.21
N HIS A 40 -19.20 10.61 3.53
CA HIS A 40 -19.02 11.72 4.47
C HIS A 40 -17.71 12.49 4.27
N ALA A 41 -16.61 11.78 3.97
CA ALA A 41 -15.32 12.40 3.70
C ALA A 41 -15.31 13.11 2.33
N GLU A 42 -16.03 12.60 1.33
CA GLU A 42 -16.23 13.27 0.04
C GLU A 42 -17.12 14.52 0.17
N ASP A 43 -18.17 14.48 0.98
CA ASP A 43 -19.01 15.65 1.30
C ASP A 43 -18.19 16.75 1.99
N ALA A 44 -17.28 16.36 2.90
CA ALA A 44 -16.37 17.30 3.56
C ALA A 44 -15.43 18.00 2.56
N LEU A 45 -15.01 17.34 1.47
CA LEU A 45 -14.24 17.99 0.40
C LEU A 45 -15.05 19.06 -0.33
N GLY A 46 -16.36 18.86 -0.50
CA GLY A 46 -17.26 19.84 -1.13
C GLY A 46 -17.37 21.15 -0.36
N ASN A 47 -17.25 21.08 0.97
CA ASN A 47 -17.29 22.23 1.88
C ASN A 47 -15.97 22.43 2.64
N TRP A 48 -14.84 22.14 1.99
CA TRP A 48 -13.54 22.14 2.65
C TRP A 48 -13.11 23.53 3.12
N THR A 49 -12.84 23.68 4.42
CA THR A 49 -12.45 24.97 5.04
C THR A 49 -11.03 24.98 5.59
N ALA A 50 -10.39 23.82 5.73
CA ALA A 50 -9.01 23.74 6.20
C ALA A 50 -7.99 24.07 5.10
N SER A 51 -6.69 23.97 5.39
CA SER A 51 -5.64 24.31 4.42
C SER A 51 -5.67 23.42 3.18
N ARG A 52 -5.12 23.94 2.07
CA ARG A 52 -4.91 23.19 0.82
C ARG A 52 -4.00 21.98 1.03
N GLU A 53 -2.96 22.11 1.84
CA GLU A 53 -2.10 20.98 2.25
C GLU A 53 -2.91 19.82 2.86
N ARG A 54 -3.82 20.11 3.81
CA ARG A 54 -4.71 19.10 4.42
C ARG A 54 -5.73 18.56 3.41
N GLN A 55 -6.21 19.41 2.48
CA GLN A 55 -7.07 18.97 1.37
C GLN A 55 -6.38 17.91 0.52
N GLY A 56 -5.10 18.14 0.18
CA GLY A 56 -4.28 17.19 -0.57
C GLY A 56 -4.19 15.84 0.12
N VAL A 57 -3.94 15.84 1.43
CA VAL A 57 -3.90 14.60 2.22
C VAL A 57 -5.25 13.90 2.27
N LEU A 58 -6.36 14.61 2.46
CA LEU A 58 -7.69 13.99 2.41
C LEU A 58 -7.97 13.34 1.04
N LEU A 59 -7.60 14.00 -0.06
CA LEU A 59 -7.72 13.43 -1.40
C LEU A 59 -6.91 12.14 -1.55
N TYR A 60 -5.69 12.07 -1.01
CA TYR A 60 -4.90 10.84 -0.98
C TYR A 60 -5.65 9.73 -0.25
N LEU A 61 -6.17 10.03 0.94
CA LEU A 61 -6.85 9.04 1.78
C LEU A 61 -8.12 8.51 1.10
N LEU A 62 -8.79 9.33 0.30
CA LEU A 62 -9.94 8.94 -0.54
C LEU A 62 -9.56 8.19 -1.82
N GLY A 63 -8.27 7.97 -2.08
CA GLY A 63 -7.77 7.32 -3.29
C GLY A 63 -7.82 8.20 -4.54
N GLN A 64 -8.03 9.51 -4.39
CA GLN A 64 -8.01 10.46 -5.50
C GLN A 64 -6.57 10.93 -5.77
N LEU A 65 -5.72 9.99 -6.17
CA LEU A 65 -4.26 10.14 -6.18
C LEU A 65 -3.78 11.28 -7.09
N ASP A 66 -4.30 11.42 -8.30
CA ASP A 66 -3.89 12.49 -9.23
C ASP A 66 -4.19 13.89 -8.68
N ARG A 67 -5.39 14.06 -8.11
CA ARG A 67 -5.81 15.31 -7.47
C ARG A 67 -4.98 15.60 -6.23
N SER A 68 -4.71 14.57 -5.43
CA SER A 68 -3.82 14.68 -4.27
C SER A 68 -2.43 15.16 -4.69
N LEU A 69 -1.82 14.50 -5.68
CA LEU A 69 -0.48 14.81 -6.16
C LEU A 69 -0.40 16.26 -6.65
N THR A 70 -1.37 16.69 -7.45
CA THR A 70 -1.45 18.07 -7.96
C THR A 70 -1.41 19.11 -6.85
N ILE A 71 -2.06 18.85 -5.71
CA ILE A 71 -2.08 19.77 -4.57
C ILE A 71 -0.81 19.64 -3.73
N LEU A 72 -0.43 18.41 -3.35
CA LEU A 72 0.65 18.19 -2.41
C LEU A 72 2.01 18.60 -3.00
N GLU A 73 2.20 18.57 -4.32
CA GLU A 73 3.43 19.04 -4.95
C GLU A 73 3.76 20.51 -4.67
N THR A 74 2.75 21.37 -4.51
CA THR A 74 2.94 22.80 -4.24
C THR A 74 2.73 23.16 -2.77
N GLU A 75 1.89 22.40 -2.07
CA GLU A 75 1.42 22.77 -0.73
C GLU A 75 2.08 21.99 0.42
N ALA A 76 2.68 20.82 0.15
CA ALA A 76 3.24 19.97 1.21
C ALA A 76 4.51 20.60 1.82
N SER A 77 4.38 21.10 3.05
CA SER A 77 5.44 21.80 3.77
C SER A 77 5.88 21.06 5.02
N ALA A 78 4.93 20.50 5.77
CA ALA A 78 5.15 19.74 6.99
C ALA A 78 5.65 18.31 6.71
N ALA A 79 6.26 17.67 7.72
CA ALA A 79 6.77 16.30 7.57
C ALA A 79 5.64 15.29 7.26
N TRP A 80 4.51 15.38 7.97
CA TRP A 80 3.37 14.48 7.77
C TRP A 80 2.74 14.64 6.38
N SER A 81 2.66 15.85 5.82
CA SER A 81 2.09 16.06 4.47
C SER A 81 3.07 15.65 3.37
N LYS A 82 4.38 15.85 3.59
CA LYS A 82 5.43 15.34 2.70
C LYS A 82 5.46 13.82 2.64
N HIS A 83 5.12 13.13 3.73
CA HIS A 83 4.93 11.68 3.72
C HIS A 83 3.84 11.27 2.72
N PHE A 84 2.69 11.96 2.73
CA PHE A 84 1.61 11.69 1.77
C PHE A 84 1.96 12.11 0.33
N LEU A 85 2.76 13.16 0.14
CA LEU A 85 3.33 13.48 -1.17
C LEU A 85 4.21 12.32 -1.68
N ALA A 86 5.07 11.77 -0.83
CA ALA A 86 5.94 10.64 -1.17
C ALA A 86 5.10 9.41 -1.55
N ARG A 87 4.07 9.09 -0.75
CA ARG A 87 3.12 8.02 -1.06
C ARG A 87 2.40 8.22 -2.38
N ALA A 88 1.85 9.41 -2.62
CA ALA A 88 1.16 9.72 -3.87
C ALA A 88 2.09 9.55 -5.09
N ASN A 89 3.36 9.93 -4.97
CA ASN A 89 4.34 9.68 -6.03
C ASN A 89 4.54 8.18 -6.28
N VAL A 90 4.71 7.37 -5.23
CA VAL A 90 4.87 5.91 -5.39
C VAL A 90 3.61 5.27 -5.98
N ASP A 91 2.43 5.62 -5.49
CA ASP A 91 1.17 5.03 -5.92
C ASP A 91 0.76 5.45 -7.34
N CYS A 92 1.18 6.63 -7.81
CA CYS A 92 1.04 7.06 -9.20
C CYS A 92 2.17 6.55 -10.13
N GLY A 93 3.10 5.74 -9.63
CA GLY A 93 4.20 5.18 -10.42
C GLY A 93 5.41 6.10 -10.64
N PHE A 94 5.45 7.27 -10.00
CA PHE A 94 6.61 8.16 -9.99
C PHE A 94 7.67 7.68 -8.99
N TYR A 95 8.15 6.45 -9.17
CA TYR A 95 8.97 5.74 -8.19
C TYR A 95 10.26 6.46 -7.81
N ALA A 96 10.95 7.08 -8.77
CA ALA A 96 12.20 7.80 -8.49
C ALA A 96 11.99 8.99 -7.53
N LYS A 97 10.90 9.75 -7.71
CA LYS A 97 10.55 10.88 -6.85
C LYS A 97 10.05 10.42 -5.48
N GLY A 98 9.26 9.34 -5.46
CA GLY A 98 8.86 8.69 -4.20
C GLY A 98 10.05 8.19 -3.39
N GLU A 99 11.01 7.52 -4.05
CA GLU A 99 12.25 7.04 -3.43
C GLU A 99 13.08 8.19 -2.84
N GLU A 100 13.25 9.30 -3.57
CA GLU A 100 13.97 10.47 -3.06
C GLU A 100 13.37 10.98 -1.75
N LEU A 101 12.05 11.18 -1.72
CA LEU A 101 11.33 11.72 -0.57
C LEU A 101 11.38 10.75 0.63
N PHE A 102 11.12 9.45 0.41
CA PHE A 102 11.19 8.48 1.50
C PHE A 102 12.60 8.18 1.97
N SER A 103 13.62 8.26 1.11
CA SER A 103 15.02 8.12 1.52
C SER A 103 15.44 9.25 2.46
N ALA A 104 14.87 10.45 2.28
CA ALA A 104 15.06 11.54 3.22
C ALA A 104 14.37 11.26 4.56
N GLU A 105 13.13 10.78 4.54
CA GLU A 105 12.34 10.46 5.75
C GLU A 105 12.93 9.28 6.54
N LEU A 106 13.49 8.27 5.87
CA LEU A 106 14.06 7.07 6.48
C LEU A 106 15.18 7.37 7.50
N LYS A 107 15.85 8.52 7.36
CA LYS A 107 16.90 8.96 8.28
C LYS A 107 16.38 9.11 9.71
N ASP A 108 15.15 9.59 9.83
CA ASP A 108 14.51 9.93 11.11
C ASP A 108 13.39 8.95 11.48
N ASN A 109 12.75 8.30 10.51
CA ASN A 109 11.66 7.36 10.72
C ASN A 109 11.90 6.02 10.01
N LYS A 110 12.07 4.95 10.79
CA LYS A 110 12.30 3.58 10.29
C LYS A 110 11.08 2.67 10.51
N GLY A 111 9.89 3.26 10.55
CA GLY A 111 8.61 2.56 10.61
C GLY A 111 8.24 1.90 9.28
N LEU A 112 7.27 0.99 9.34
CA LEU A 112 6.74 0.30 8.15
C LEU A 112 6.13 1.28 7.15
N GLU A 113 5.58 2.39 7.66
CA GLU A 113 4.95 3.44 6.88
C GLU A 113 5.92 4.12 5.91
N VAL A 114 7.23 4.06 6.18
CA VAL A 114 8.30 4.58 5.31
C VAL A 114 8.99 3.45 4.55
N ILE A 115 9.32 2.36 5.26
CA ILE A 115 10.11 1.26 4.72
C ILE A 115 9.38 0.57 3.57
N MET A 116 8.09 0.27 3.72
CA MET A 116 7.34 -0.48 2.71
C MET A 116 7.14 0.27 1.39
N PRO A 117 6.69 1.54 1.37
CA PRO A 117 6.56 2.26 0.11
C PRO A 117 7.92 2.61 -0.52
N LEU A 118 8.97 2.84 0.27
CA LEU A 118 10.34 2.99 -0.25
C LEU A 118 10.85 1.70 -0.90
N TYR A 119 10.68 0.57 -0.22
CA TYR A 119 10.97 -0.75 -0.75
C TYR A 119 10.25 -0.97 -2.09
N ARG A 120 8.93 -0.73 -2.13
CA ARG A 120 8.14 -0.83 -3.38
C ARG A 120 8.72 0.05 -4.49
N ALA A 121 9.03 1.31 -4.20
CA ALA A 121 9.61 2.22 -5.19
C ALA A 121 10.94 1.72 -5.75
N GLN A 122 11.79 1.13 -4.91
CA GLN A 122 13.08 0.57 -5.32
C GLN A 122 12.91 -0.72 -6.14
N MET A 123 11.99 -1.60 -5.72
CA MET A 123 11.65 -2.83 -6.45
C MET A 123 11.15 -2.55 -7.86
N MET A 124 10.24 -1.57 -8.01
CA MET A 124 9.70 -1.19 -9.32
C MET A 124 10.72 -0.55 -10.25
N GLN A 125 11.86 -0.09 -9.71
CA GLN A 125 13.01 0.40 -10.48
C GLN A 125 14.09 -0.67 -10.71
N GLY A 126 13.90 -1.91 -10.22
CA GLY A 126 14.91 -2.97 -10.28
C GLY A 126 16.11 -2.76 -9.35
N LYS A 127 16.02 -1.85 -8.37
CA LYS A 127 17.10 -1.50 -7.43
C LYS A 127 17.10 -2.45 -6.23
N TYR A 128 17.35 -3.74 -6.48
CA TYR A 128 17.18 -4.78 -5.48
C TYR A 128 18.18 -4.68 -4.31
N ALA A 129 19.40 -4.21 -4.54
CA ALA A 129 20.40 -4.04 -3.49
C ALA A 129 20.00 -2.90 -2.52
N GLU A 130 19.46 -1.81 -3.05
CA GLU A 130 18.94 -0.69 -2.26
C GLU A 130 17.68 -1.10 -1.50
N ALA A 131 16.77 -1.85 -2.13
CA ALA A 131 15.59 -2.42 -1.49
C ALA A 131 15.95 -3.32 -0.30
N GLU A 132 16.96 -4.19 -0.45
CA GLU A 132 17.45 -5.03 0.64
C GLU A 132 18.00 -4.18 1.81
N LYS A 133 18.76 -3.12 1.49
CA LYS A 133 19.28 -2.18 2.51
C LYS A 133 18.15 -1.47 3.25
N THR A 134 17.09 -1.08 2.54
CA THR A 134 15.89 -0.47 3.12
C THR A 134 15.21 -1.41 4.12
N LEU A 135 14.98 -2.68 3.75
CA LEU A 135 14.38 -3.66 4.67
C LEU A 135 15.25 -3.88 5.92
N LYS A 136 16.57 -3.95 5.77
CA LYS A 136 17.53 -4.09 6.90
C LYS A 136 17.55 -2.89 7.87
N ALA A 137 16.98 -1.76 7.47
CA ALA A 137 16.83 -0.60 8.33
C ALA A 137 15.76 -0.82 9.42
N TYR A 138 14.78 -1.69 9.17
CA TYR A 138 13.81 -2.12 10.17
C TYR A 138 14.49 -2.93 11.27
N LYS A 139 14.11 -2.72 12.53
CA LYS A 139 14.72 -3.37 13.70
C LYS A 139 13.76 -4.28 14.49
N GLY A 140 12.55 -4.48 13.99
CA GLY A 140 11.59 -5.43 14.55
C GLY A 140 11.47 -6.70 13.71
N GLU A 141 10.61 -7.60 14.17
CA GLU A 141 10.12 -8.74 13.40
C GLU A 141 8.71 -8.42 12.94
N HIS A 142 8.45 -8.57 11.64
CA HIS A 142 7.13 -8.35 11.05
C HIS A 142 6.94 -9.25 9.83
N PRO A 143 5.80 -9.96 9.70
CA PRO A 143 5.54 -10.86 8.57
C PRO A 143 5.70 -10.18 7.22
N THR A 144 5.18 -8.96 7.06
CA THR A 144 5.39 -8.11 5.87
C THR A 144 6.87 -7.94 5.50
N ILE A 145 7.77 -7.74 6.49
CA ILE A 145 9.20 -7.56 6.23
C ILE A 145 9.84 -8.89 5.83
N GLN A 146 9.46 -10.00 6.48
CA GLN A 146 9.91 -11.34 6.11
C GLN A 146 9.50 -11.69 4.67
N ALA A 147 8.22 -11.47 4.33
CA ALA A 147 7.70 -11.66 2.98
C ALA A 147 8.45 -10.81 1.94
N SER A 148 8.83 -9.57 2.28
CA SER A 148 9.58 -8.69 1.38
C SER A 148 11.02 -9.14 1.12
N PHE A 149 11.68 -9.77 2.10
CA PHE A 149 12.96 -10.43 1.88
C PHE A 149 12.80 -11.66 0.98
N ILE A 150 11.73 -12.43 1.14
CA ILE A 150 11.42 -13.58 0.29
C ILE A 150 11.11 -13.13 -1.15
N GLU A 151 10.36 -12.05 -1.34
CA GLU A 151 10.15 -11.44 -2.66
C GLU A 151 11.49 -11.04 -3.30
N LEU A 152 12.43 -10.43 -2.56
CA LEU A 152 13.76 -10.11 -3.08
C LEU A 152 14.52 -11.36 -3.54
N LYS A 153 14.45 -12.45 -2.78
CA LYS A 153 15.07 -13.74 -3.12
C LYS A 153 14.52 -14.27 -4.45
N TYR A 154 13.19 -14.26 -4.59
CA TYR A 154 12.50 -14.60 -5.85
C TYR A 154 12.97 -13.71 -7.02
N ARG A 155 13.00 -12.39 -6.82
CA ARG A 155 13.36 -11.41 -7.86
C ARG A 155 14.83 -11.48 -8.28
N ASN A 156 15.69 -12.00 -7.40
CA ASN A 156 17.09 -12.33 -7.68
C ASN A 156 17.27 -13.70 -8.36
N GLY A 157 16.18 -14.40 -8.68
CA GLY A 157 16.18 -15.63 -9.48
C GLY A 157 16.11 -16.93 -8.67
N ASP A 158 16.05 -16.86 -7.35
CA ASP A 158 15.92 -18.05 -6.50
C ASP A 158 14.44 -18.36 -6.23
N LEU A 159 13.75 -18.86 -7.27
CA LEU A 159 12.32 -19.19 -7.22
C LEU A 159 12.03 -20.35 -6.26
N GLU A 160 12.81 -21.43 -6.32
CA GLU A 160 12.62 -22.62 -5.49
C GLU A 160 12.79 -22.29 -4.02
N GLY A 161 13.90 -21.63 -3.66
CA GLY A 161 14.14 -21.24 -2.27
C GLY A 161 13.16 -20.18 -1.78
N ALA A 162 12.64 -19.29 -2.64
CA ALA A 162 11.62 -18.34 -2.24
C ALA A 162 10.27 -19.02 -2.03
N MET A 163 9.92 -20.01 -2.85
CA MET A 163 8.70 -20.81 -2.70
C MET A 163 8.65 -21.53 -1.35
N ASP A 164 9.73 -22.24 -0.99
CA ASP A 164 9.79 -22.97 0.28
C ASP A 164 9.58 -22.07 1.49
N GLU A 165 10.23 -20.90 1.49
CA GLU A 165 10.13 -19.93 2.59
C GLU A 165 8.75 -19.25 2.65
N ILE A 166 8.18 -18.86 1.50
CA ILE A 166 6.90 -18.14 1.50
C ILE A 166 5.73 -19.07 1.86
N VAL A 167 5.77 -20.36 1.48
CA VAL A 167 4.77 -21.35 1.88
C VAL A 167 4.78 -21.54 3.39
N ALA A 168 5.97 -21.65 3.99
CA ALA A 168 6.10 -21.76 5.44
C ALA A 168 5.52 -20.53 6.16
N LEU A 169 5.90 -19.32 5.71
CA LEU A 169 5.42 -18.07 6.29
C LEU A 169 3.90 -17.88 6.11
N TYR A 170 3.37 -18.19 4.93
CA TYR A 170 1.94 -18.07 4.65
C TYR A 170 1.10 -18.98 5.53
N ASN A 171 1.56 -20.21 5.78
CA ASN A 171 0.88 -21.15 6.68
C ASN A 171 0.90 -20.69 8.15
N GLU A 172 1.92 -19.95 8.57
CA GLU A 172 2.00 -19.37 9.92
C GLU A 172 1.10 -18.13 10.07
N VAL A 173 1.07 -17.26 9.05
CA VAL A 173 0.45 -15.94 9.13
C VAL A 173 -0.60 -15.72 8.02
N THR A 174 -1.53 -16.67 7.91
CA THR A 174 -2.54 -16.75 6.83
C THR A 174 -3.38 -15.49 6.61
N THR A 175 -3.51 -14.60 7.60
CA THR A 175 -4.31 -13.37 7.51
C THR A 175 -3.51 -12.14 7.08
N ASP A 176 -2.18 -12.21 6.99
CA ASP A 176 -1.37 -11.06 6.56
C ASP A 176 -1.48 -10.88 5.04
N ARG A 177 -2.01 -9.73 4.62
CA ARG A 177 -2.28 -9.44 3.20
C ARG A 177 -1.00 -9.36 2.37
N GLN A 178 0.11 -8.86 2.92
CA GLN A 178 1.37 -8.79 2.17
C GLN A 178 1.97 -10.19 2.00
N VAL A 179 1.93 -11.02 3.05
CA VAL A 179 2.39 -12.41 2.97
C VAL A 179 1.59 -13.16 1.91
N ALA A 180 0.25 -13.02 1.94
CA ALA A 180 -0.64 -13.61 0.93
C ALA A 180 -0.32 -13.12 -0.48
N PHE A 181 -0.03 -11.83 -0.66
CA PHE A 181 0.28 -11.24 -1.95
C PHE A 181 1.58 -11.80 -2.52
N VAL A 182 2.65 -11.82 -1.71
CA VAL A 182 3.96 -12.36 -2.14
C VAL A 182 3.87 -13.86 -2.41
N TYR A 183 3.11 -14.61 -1.60
CA TYR A 183 2.82 -16.02 -1.87
C TYR A 183 2.16 -16.21 -3.22
N ALA A 184 1.11 -15.45 -3.52
CA ALA A 184 0.39 -15.54 -4.78
C ALA A 184 1.30 -15.24 -5.99
N GLN A 185 2.15 -14.22 -5.90
CA GLN A 185 3.11 -13.88 -6.96
C GLN A 185 4.11 -15.01 -7.22
N ILE A 186 4.67 -15.59 -6.16
CA ILE A 186 5.66 -16.66 -6.28
C ILE A 186 5.00 -17.95 -6.75
N ALA A 187 3.78 -18.27 -6.28
CA ALA A 187 2.98 -19.41 -6.74
C ALA A 187 2.71 -19.32 -8.25
N GLN A 188 2.25 -18.16 -8.71
CA GLN A 188 2.03 -17.91 -10.13
C GLN A 188 3.34 -18.05 -10.93
N ALA A 189 4.44 -17.51 -10.44
CA ALA A 189 5.75 -17.63 -11.11
C ALA A 189 6.26 -19.09 -11.18
N ALA A 190 5.84 -19.95 -10.24
CA ALA A 190 6.11 -21.38 -10.24
C ALA A 190 5.13 -22.21 -11.08
N GLY A 191 4.11 -21.57 -11.67
CA GLY A 191 3.04 -22.24 -12.42
C GLY A 191 1.97 -22.91 -11.55
N ASP A 192 1.92 -22.59 -10.26
CA ASP A 192 0.84 -22.99 -9.35
C ASP A 192 -0.27 -21.92 -9.35
N ASP A 193 -0.95 -21.81 -10.49
CA ASP A 193 -1.99 -20.80 -10.74
C ASP A 193 -3.20 -20.98 -9.80
N GLU A 194 -3.50 -22.22 -9.40
CA GLU A 194 -4.60 -22.50 -8.47
C GLU A 194 -4.34 -21.88 -7.09
N SER A 195 -3.15 -22.10 -6.53
CA SER A 195 -2.76 -21.50 -5.26
C SER A 195 -2.66 -19.98 -5.36
N ALA A 196 -2.10 -19.47 -6.45
CA ALA A 196 -2.01 -18.03 -6.70
C ALA A 196 -3.39 -17.36 -6.70
N ARG A 197 -4.33 -17.92 -7.47
CA ARG A 197 -5.71 -17.42 -7.56
C ARG A 197 -6.38 -17.42 -6.19
N ARG A 198 -6.32 -18.53 -5.43
CA ARG A 198 -6.93 -18.61 -4.08
C ARG A 198 -6.39 -17.56 -3.13
N ALA A 199 -5.07 -17.34 -3.15
CA ALA A 199 -4.44 -16.34 -2.31
C ALA A 199 -4.85 -14.91 -2.71
N TYR A 200 -4.90 -14.59 -4.01
CA TYR A 200 -5.40 -13.29 -4.46
C TYR A 200 -6.89 -13.09 -4.17
N GLU A 201 -7.74 -14.11 -4.36
CA GLU A 201 -9.17 -14.06 -4.02
C GLU A 201 -9.36 -13.76 -2.53
N GLN A 202 -8.56 -14.38 -1.66
CA GLN A 202 -8.59 -14.11 -0.22
C GLN A 202 -8.28 -12.63 0.09
N ILE A 203 -7.32 -12.03 -0.61
CA ILE A 203 -7.02 -10.60 -0.46
C ILE A 203 -8.19 -9.75 -0.97
N ALA A 204 -8.76 -10.11 -2.13
CA ALA A 204 -9.85 -9.38 -2.77
C ALA A 204 -11.15 -9.38 -1.95
N GLN A 205 -11.33 -10.35 -1.04
CA GLN A 205 -12.48 -10.40 -0.13
C GLN A 205 -12.45 -9.28 0.93
N GLN A 206 -11.33 -8.58 1.11
CA GLN A 206 -11.19 -7.57 2.15
C GLN A 206 -10.81 -6.19 1.57
N PRO A 207 -11.77 -5.27 1.43
CA PRO A 207 -11.46 -3.91 1.02
C PRO A 207 -10.52 -3.19 2.03
N PRO A 208 -9.75 -2.19 1.59
CA PRO A 208 -9.49 -1.85 0.18
C PRO A 208 -8.64 -2.92 -0.51
N VAL A 209 -8.98 -3.24 -1.77
CA VAL A 209 -8.22 -4.19 -2.59
C VAL A 209 -7.21 -3.42 -3.43
N ALA A 210 -5.95 -3.86 -3.43
CA ALA A 210 -4.91 -3.25 -4.25
C ALA A 210 -5.17 -3.53 -5.75
N VAL A 211 -4.94 -2.54 -6.61
CA VAL A 211 -5.12 -2.68 -8.07
C VAL A 211 -4.27 -3.83 -8.63
N ASP A 212 -3.05 -4.03 -8.11
CA ASP A 212 -2.16 -5.11 -8.52
C ASP A 212 -2.78 -6.50 -8.30
N VAL A 213 -3.57 -6.68 -7.23
CA VAL A 213 -4.32 -7.93 -6.95
C VAL A 213 -5.40 -8.17 -8.00
N LEU A 214 -6.16 -7.12 -8.34
CA LEU A 214 -7.24 -7.21 -9.32
C LEU A 214 -6.70 -7.50 -10.72
N ILE A 215 -5.60 -6.86 -11.12
CA ILE A 215 -4.93 -7.13 -12.39
C ILE A 215 -4.46 -8.58 -12.45
N ASN A 216 -3.78 -9.06 -11.41
CA ASN A 216 -3.26 -10.43 -11.40
C ASN A 216 -4.38 -11.47 -11.41
N LEU A 217 -5.47 -11.24 -10.68
CA LEU A 217 -6.68 -12.08 -10.76
C LEU A 217 -7.31 -12.07 -12.15
N GLY A 218 -7.43 -10.89 -12.76
CA GLY A 218 -7.98 -10.74 -14.10
C GLY A 218 -7.21 -11.57 -15.12
N THR A 219 -5.88 -11.50 -15.09
CA THR A 219 -5.00 -12.31 -15.95
C THR A 219 -5.19 -13.81 -15.71
N LEU A 220 -5.20 -14.26 -14.45
CA LEU A 220 -5.41 -15.68 -14.12
C LEU A 220 -6.78 -16.18 -14.62
N TYR A 221 -7.83 -15.39 -14.45
CA TYR A 221 -9.15 -15.75 -14.97
C TYR A 221 -9.21 -15.78 -16.50
N GLU A 222 -8.52 -14.86 -17.17
CA GLU A 222 -8.39 -14.87 -18.64
C GLU A 222 -7.68 -16.15 -19.12
N ASP A 223 -6.55 -16.50 -18.51
CA ASP A 223 -5.77 -17.71 -18.87
C ASP A 223 -6.59 -19.00 -18.69
N GLU A 224 -7.49 -19.03 -17.71
CA GLU A 224 -8.41 -20.15 -17.44
C GLU A 224 -9.72 -20.11 -18.25
N GLY A 225 -9.94 -19.07 -19.06
CA GLY A 225 -11.15 -18.89 -19.87
C GLY A 225 -12.39 -18.43 -19.08
N HIS A 226 -12.20 -17.89 -17.88
CA HIS A 226 -13.22 -17.29 -17.02
C HIS A 226 -13.41 -15.80 -17.31
N TRP A 227 -13.69 -15.45 -18.57
CA TRP A 227 -13.79 -14.07 -19.07
C TRP A 227 -14.75 -13.18 -18.27
N ASP A 228 -15.87 -13.73 -17.80
CA ASP A 228 -16.87 -13.01 -17.00
C ASP A 228 -16.33 -12.55 -15.63
N LEU A 229 -15.32 -13.24 -15.10
CA LEU A 229 -14.65 -12.88 -13.86
C LEU A 229 -13.46 -11.94 -14.12
N ALA A 230 -12.81 -12.05 -15.28
CA ALA A 230 -11.68 -11.22 -15.66
C ALA A 230 -12.02 -9.72 -15.83
N ILE A 231 -13.28 -9.40 -16.15
CA ILE A 231 -13.74 -8.02 -16.42
C ILE A 231 -14.55 -7.37 -15.29
N LYS A 232 -14.70 -8.05 -14.15
CA LYS A 232 -15.44 -7.55 -12.98
C LYS A 232 -14.55 -6.77 -12.04
#